data_AF-A0A519W084-F1
#
_entry.id   AF-A0A519W084-F1
#
_cell.length_a   1.000
_cell.length_b   1.000
_cell.length_c   1.000
_cell.angle_alpha   90.00
_cell.angle_beta   90.00
_cell.angle_gamma   90.00
#
_symmetry.space_group_name_H-M   'P 1'
#
loop_
_entity.id
_entity.type
_entity.pdbx_description
1 polymer ?
#
loop_
_entity_poly.entity_id
_entity_poly.type
_entity_poly.pdbx_seq_one_letter_code
_entity_poly.pdbx_strand_id
1 'polypeptide(L)' 'MKLTLGFSPCPNDTFIFDALIHHKIDTEGLEFEVTYDDVETLNQKALKGQLDITK' A
#
# COMPACT_ATOMS: atom_id res chain seq x y z
N MET A 1 -11.72 -4.72 8.57
CA MET A 1 -10.61 -5.70 8.48
C MET A 1 -9.35 -4.92 8.15
N LYS A 2 -8.21 -5.20 8.80
CA LYS A 2 -6.95 -4.47 8.56
C LYS A 2 -6.06 -5.25 7.60
N LEU A 3 -5.63 -4.62 6.51
CA LEU A 3 -4.77 -5.17 5.48
C LEU A 3 -3.44 -4.40 5.40
N THR A 4 -2.36 -5.08 5.06
CA THR A 4 -1.05 -4.48 4.81
C THR A 4 -0.92 -4.05 3.34
N LEU A 5 -0.51 -2.81 3.11
CA LEU A 5 -0.35 -2.21 1.78
C LEU A 5 1.06 -1.63 1.62
N GLY A 6 1.82 -2.15 0.65
CA GLY A 6 3.14 -1.61 0.28
C GLY A 6 3.12 -0.88 -1.06
N PHE A 7 3.66 0.34 -1.11
CA PHE A 7 3.91 1.06 -2.35
C PHE A 7 5.09 2.05 -2.20
N SER A 8 5.62 2.57 -3.30
CA SER A 8 6.81 3.41 -3.25
C SER A 8 6.50 4.86 -2.84
N PRO A 9 7.45 5.60 -2.26
CA PRO A 9 7.24 7.02 -1.94
C PRO A 9 7.29 7.94 -3.18
N CYS A 10 7.33 7.39 -4.40
CA CYS A 10 7.35 8.18 -5.62
C CYS A 10 6.03 8.96 -5.81
N PRO A 11 6.05 10.16 -6.41
CA PRO A 11 4.87 11.03 -6.51
C PRO A 11 3.66 10.39 -7.19
N ASN A 12 3.89 9.48 -8.14
CA ASN A 12 2.81 8.77 -8.83
C ASN A 12 2.07 7.82 -7.89
N ASP A 13 2.78 7.08 -7.03
CA ASP A 13 2.15 6.10 -6.14
C ASP A 13 1.46 6.81 -4.96
N THR A 14 2.09 7.83 -4.39
CA THR A 14 1.45 8.64 -3.35
C THR A 14 0.20 9.35 -3.87
N PHE A 15 0.21 9.80 -5.14
CA PHE A 15 -1.00 10.33 -5.78
C PHE A 15 -2.09 9.27 -5.95
N ILE A 16 -1.75 8.05 -6.40
CA ILE A 16 -2.71 6.95 -6.58
C ILE A 16 -3.37 6.56 -5.25
N PHE A 17 -2.60 6.47 -4.18
CA PHE A 17 -3.06 5.93 -2.89
C PHE A 17 -3.51 7.00 -1.87
N ASP A 18 -3.34 8.30 -2.16
CA ASP A 18 -3.68 9.40 -1.24
C ASP A 18 -5.11 9.28 -0.70
N ALA A 19 -6.08 9.07 -1.59
CA ALA A 19 -7.48 9.01 -1.17
C ALA A 19 -7.77 7.79 -0.29
N LEU A 20 -7.12 6.66 -0.57
CA LEU A 20 -7.29 5.40 0.14
C LEU A 20 -6.75 5.48 1.57
N ILE A 21 -5.51 5.97 1.74
CA ILE A 21 -4.81 5.95 3.03
C ILE A 21 -5.23 7.09 3.96
N HIS A 22 -5.80 8.17 3.40
CA HIS A 22 -6.31 9.32 4.17
C HIS A 22 -7.84 9.29 4.35
N HIS A 23 -8.50 8.15 4.08
CA HIS A 23 -9.94 7.98 4.26
C HIS A 23 -10.78 9.04 3.52
N LYS A 24 -10.36 9.42 2.31
CA LYS A 24 -11.11 10.38 1.46
C LYS A 24 -12.17 9.68 0.59
N ILE A 25 -12.20 8.35 0.61
CA ILE A 25 -13.18 7.50 -0.06
C ILE A 25 -13.72 6.46 0.92
N ASP A 26 -14.94 5.97 0.67
CA ASP A 26 -15.51 4.87 1.44
C ASP A 26 -14.77 3.57 1.10
N THR A 27 -14.23 2.92 2.13
CA THR A 27 -13.51 1.66 2.04
C THR A 27 -14.32 0.48 2.56
N GLU A 28 -15.62 0.67 2.80
CA GLU A 28 -16.56 -0.36 3.28
C GLU A 28 -16.05 -1.09 4.55
N GLY A 29 -15.37 -0.37 5.44
CA GLY A 29 -14.81 -0.91 6.69
C GLY A 29 -13.46 -1.62 6.55
N LEU A 30 -12.78 -1.49 5.41
CA LEU A 30 -11.38 -1.87 5.24
C LEU A 30 -10.46 -0.78 5.79
N GLU A 31 -9.42 -1.21 6.49
CA GLU A 31 -8.34 -0.36 6.99
C GLU A 31 -7.00 -0.82 6.41
N PHE A 32 -6.09 0.11 6.18
CA PHE A 32 -4.80 -0.17 5.54
C PHE A 32 -3.64 0.23 6.44
N GLU A 33 -2.74 -0.71 6.70
CA GLU A 33 -1.43 -0.46 7.30
C GLU A 33 -0.39 -0.26 6.19
N VAL A 34 0.06 0.97 6.04
CA VAL A 34 0.89 1.38 4.90
C VAL A 34 2.37 1.25 5.22
N THR A 35 3.11 0.62 4.32
CA THR A 35 4.58 0.60 4.31
C THR A 35 5.10 1.24 3.03
N TYR A 36 6.14 2.08 3.15
CA TYR A 36 6.82 2.71 2.02
C TYR A 36 8.20 2.08 1.84
N ASP A 37 8.46 1.54 0.65
CA ASP A 37 9.77 0.99 0.28
C ASP A 37 10.07 1.26 -1.20
N ASP A 38 11.34 1.09 -1.60
CA ASP A 38 11.69 1.08 -3.01
C ASP A 38 11.07 -0.13 -3.75
N VAL A 39 10.93 -0.01 -5.07
CA VAL A 39 10.27 -1.02 -5.91
C VAL A 39 10.96 -2.38 -5.83
N GLU A 40 12.29 -2.43 -5.73
CA GLU A 40 12.98 -3.71 -5.66
C GLU A 40 12.72 -4.39 -4.32
N THR A 41 12.74 -3.64 -3.21
CA THR A 41 12.34 -4.17 -1.90
C THR A 41 10.91 -4.69 -1.92
N LEU A 42 9.96 -3.97 -2.53
CA LEU A 42 8.57 -4.42 -2.68
C LEU A 42 8.46 -5.71 -3.51
N ASN A 43 9.21 -5.83 -4.61
CA ASN A 43 9.29 -7.06 -5.40
C ASN A 43 9.75 -8.26 -4.55
N GLN A 44 10.80 -8.05 -3.75
CA GLN A 44 11.32 -9.10 -2.86
C GLN A 44 10.31 -9.48 -1.75
N LYS A 45 9.54 -8.53 -1.23
CA LYS A 45 8.45 -8.78 -0.27
C LYS A 45 7.29 -9.53 -0.89
N ALA A 46 6.94 -9.20 -2.14
CA ALA A 46 5.89 -9.87 -2.92
C ALA A 46 6.20 -11.36 -3.12
N LEU A 47 7.43 -11.69 -3.52
CA LEU A 47 7.89 -13.07 -3.70
C LEU A 47 7.83 -13.89 -2.39
N LYS A 48 7.90 -13.22 -1.24
CA LYS A 48 7.83 -13.84 0.09
C LYS A 48 6.43 -13.82 0.69
N GLY A 49 5.43 -13.22 0.01
CA GLY A 49 4.06 -13.09 0.52
C GLY A 49 3.96 -12.29 1.82
N GLN A 50 4.80 -11.27 2.01
CA GLN A 50 4.89 -10.52 3.27
C GLN A 50 3.84 -9.41 3.42
N LEU A 51 3.15 -9.07 2.34
CA LEU A 51 2.14 -8.01 2.29
C LEU A 51 0.86 -8.58 1.68
N ASP A 52 -0.29 -8.13 2.18
CA ASP A 52 -1.59 -8.49 1.61
C ASP A 52 -1.77 -7.87 0.23
N ILE A 53 -1.28 -6.63 0.07
CA ILE A 53 -1.34 -5.85 -1.17
C ILE A 53 0.01 -5.16 -1.40
N THR A 54 0.55 -5.26 -2.61
CA THR A 54 1.77 -4.54 -3.00
C THR A 54 1.66 -4.06 -4.45
N LYS A 55 2.21 -2.88 -4.72
CA LYS A 55 2.41 -2.32 -6.06
C LYS A 55 3.87 -2.46 -6.49
#